data_AF-A0A956ZAE5-F1
#
_entry.id   AF-A0A956ZAE5-F1
#
_cell.length_a   1.000
_cell.length_b   1.000
_cell.length_c   1.000
_cell.angle_alpha   90.00
_cell.angle_beta   90.00
_cell.angle_gamma   90.00
#
_symmetry.space_group_name_H-M   'P 1'
#
loop_
_entity.id
_entity.type
_entity.pdbx_description
1 polymer ?
#
loop_
_entity_poly.entity_id
_entity_poly.type
_entity_poly.pdbx_seq_one_letter_code
_entity_poly.pdbx_strand_id
1 'polypeptide(L)'
;SGNIVAEGRDMGTYVFPGADFKFYLTATTEERARRRWAQLRESGREADLTEVERELLTRDRQDSERAESPLHPSPNAVIIDTTNLLTDEVISRIISAVQG
;
A
#
# COMPACT_ATOMS: atom_id res chain seq x y z
N SER A 1 -2.62 14.11 23.19
CA SER A 1 -2.78 12.66 22.97
C SER A 1 -3.67 12.50 21.75
N GLY A 2 -3.12 12.07 20.61
CA GLY A 2 -3.87 11.99 19.36
C GLY A 2 -3.84 10.57 18.83
N ASN A 3 -4.99 10.08 18.39
CA ASN A 3 -5.06 8.87 17.57
C ASN A 3 -4.62 9.30 16.16
N ILE A 4 -3.48 8.79 15.70
CA ILE A 4 -2.91 9.14 14.40
C ILE A 4 -3.03 7.93 13.48
N VAL A 5 -3.44 8.17 12.25
CA VAL A 5 -3.27 7.23 11.15
C VAL A 5 -2.12 7.74 10.30
N ALA A 6 -1.12 6.90 10.08
CA ALA A 6 0.06 7.21 9.27
C ALA A 6 0.19 6.21 8.12
N GLU A 7 0.53 6.72 6.93
CA GLU A 7 0.77 5.92 5.73
C GLU A 7 2.20 6.16 5.25
N GLY A 8 2.88 5.11 4.83
CA GLY A 8 4.24 5.18 4.29
C GLY A 8 4.82 3.79 4.06
N ARG A 9 6.11 3.72 3.73
CA ARG A 9 6.80 2.47 3.38
C ARG A 9 7.34 1.70 4.57
N ASP A 10 7.74 2.44 5.61
CA ASP A 10 8.52 1.96 6.75
C ASP A 10 7.86 2.35 8.10
N MET A 11 6.57 2.70 8.06
CA MET A 11 5.83 3.15 9.25
C MET A 11 5.80 2.10 10.35
N GLY A 12 5.46 0.85 10.03
CA GLY A 12 5.34 -0.23 11.03
C GLY A 12 6.67 -0.89 11.42
N THR A 13 7.75 -0.62 10.69
CA THR A 13 9.07 -1.27 10.84
C THR A 13 10.11 -0.33 11.43
N TYR A 14 10.10 0.96 11.08
CA TYR A 14 11.12 1.93 11.51
C TYR A 14 10.55 3.16 12.22
N VAL A 15 9.50 3.80 11.70
CA VAL A 15 9.01 5.09 12.26
C VAL A 15 8.17 4.88 13.52
N PHE A 16 7.23 3.94 13.48
CA PHE A 16 6.33 3.58 14.58
C PHE A 16 6.37 2.06 14.84
N PRO A 17 7.53 1.49 15.21
CA PRO A 17 7.64 0.06 15.48
C PRO A 17 6.77 -0.39 16.66
N GLY A 18 6.38 0.53 17.54
CA GLY A 18 5.45 0.30 18.65
C GLY A 18 3.99 0.66 18.37
N ALA A 19 3.59 0.90 17.11
CA ALA A 19 2.19 1.17 16.78
C ALA A 19 1.27 0.02 17.24
N ASP A 20 0.14 0.36 17.86
CA ASP A 20 -0.86 -0.60 18.36
C ASP A 20 -1.41 -1.47 17.23
N PHE A 21 -1.62 -0.87 16.05
CA PHE A 21 -2.11 -1.54 14.86
C PHE A 21 -1.22 -1.22 13.65
N LYS A 22 -0.89 -2.25 12.88
CA LYS A 22 -0.06 -2.14 11.68
C LYS A 22 -0.72 -2.91 10.55
N PHE A 23 -0.82 -2.28 9.38
CA PHE A 23 -1.41 -2.87 8.20
C PHE A 23 -0.42 -2.81 7.05
N TYR A 24 -0.33 -3.90 6.29
CA TYR A 24 0.41 -3.95 5.04
C TYR A 24 -0.59 -4.24 3.91
N LEU A 25 -0.93 -3.19 3.15
CA LEU A 25 -1.82 -3.32 2.00
C LEU A 25 -1.00 -3.75 0.78
N THR A 26 -1.43 -4.83 0.14
CA THR A 26 -0.83 -5.33 -1.10
C THR A 26 -1.88 -5.54 -2.17
N ALA A 27 -1.44 -5.75 -3.41
CA ALA A 27 -2.24 -6.21 -4.53
C ALA A 27 -1.29 -6.67 -5.64
N THR A 28 -1.82 -7.44 -6.59
CA THR A 28 -1.08 -7.77 -7.81
C THR A 28 -0.62 -6.52 -8.53
N THR A 29 0.50 -6.64 -9.24
CA THR A 29 1.09 -5.53 -10.02
C THR A 29 0.11 -5.04 -11.07
N GLU A 30 -0.57 -5.95 -11.75
CA GLU A 30 -1.55 -5.69 -12.79
C GLU A 30 -2.71 -4.84 -12.26
N GLU A 31 -3.23 -5.18 -11.07
CA GLU A 31 -4.33 -4.42 -10.48
C GLU A 31 -3.88 -3.03 -10.02
N ARG A 32 -2.69 -2.92 -9.43
CA ARG A 32 -2.14 -1.61 -9.02
C ARG A 32 -1.86 -0.72 -10.23
N ALA A 33 -1.34 -1.29 -11.32
CA ALA A 33 -1.13 -0.58 -12.58
C ALA A 33 -2.46 -0.13 -13.19
N ARG A 34 -3.47 -1.00 -13.25
CA ARG A 34 -4.83 -0.68 -13.73
C ARG A 34 -5.46 0.46 -12.94
N ARG A 35 -5.42 0.41 -11.60
CA ARG A 35 -5.94 1.46 -10.72
C ARG A 35 -5.23 2.79 -10.94
N ARG A 36 -3.90 2.77 -11.03
CA ARG A 36 -3.10 3.97 -11.28
C ARG A 36 -3.37 4.57 -12.65
N TRP A 37 -3.45 3.74 -13.69
CA TRP A 37 -3.79 4.16 -15.04
C TRP A 37 -5.18 4.81 -15.10
N ALA A 38 -6.19 4.21 -14.47
CA ALA A 38 -7.53 4.78 -14.39
C ALA A 38 -7.52 6.15 -13.70
N GLN A 39 -6.84 6.27 -12.55
CA GLN A 39 -6.70 7.53 -11.82
C GLN A 39 -6.04 8.64 -12.67
N LEU A 40 -4.99 8.31 -13.44
CA LEU A 40 -4.34 9.26 -14.33
C LEU A 40 -5.29 9.75 -15.43
N ARG A 41 -6.06 8.86 -16.04
CA ARG A 41 -7.06 9.22 -17.07
C ARG A 41 -8.20 10.06 -16.51
N GLU A 42 -8.70 9.74 -15.32
CA GLU A 42 -9.70 10.55 -14.62
C GLU A 42 -9.19 11.97 -14.31
N SER A 43 -7.88 12.12 -14.07
CA SER A 43 -7.24 13.43 -13.90
C SER A 43 -6.96 14.18 -15.21
N GLY A 44 -7.42 13.66 -16.36
CA GLY A 44 -7.21 14.26 -17.68
C GLY A 44 -5.81 14.06 -18.26
N ARG A 45 -5.02 13.13 -17.71
CA ARG A 45 -3.68 12.79 -18.22
C ARG A 45 -3.76 11.61 -19.17
N GLU A 46 -3.11 11.73 -20.32
CA GLU A 46 -2.82 10.56 -21.16
C GLU A 46 -1.78 9.68 -20.45
N ALA A 47 -2.02 8.37 -20.46
CA ALA A 47 -1.14 7.39 -19.85
C ALA A 47 -1.27 6.05 -20.58
N ASP A 48 -0.14 5.42 -20.87
CA ASP A 48 -0.07 4.04 -21.35
C ASP A 48 -0.02 3.06 -20.17
N LEU A 49 -0.82 2.00 -20.22
CA LEU A 49 -0.92 1.04 -19.12
C LEU A 49 0.40 0.28 -18.90
N THR A 50 1.08 -0.10 -19.99
CA THR A 50 2.35 -0.84 -19.92
C THR A 50 3.46 0.03 -19.35
N GLU A 51 3.49 1.33 -19.70
CA GLU A 51 4.41 2.28 -19.08
C GLU A 51 4.15 2.45 -17.59
N VAL A 52 2.89 2.63 -17.18
CA VAL A 52 2.50 2.73 -15.77
C VAL A 52 2.92 1.50 -14.98
N GLU A 53 2.72 0.30 -15.53
CA GLU A 53 3.14 -0.95 -14.91
C GLU A 53 4.66 -1.02 -14.74
N ARG A 54 5.42 -0.67 -15.77
CA ARG A 54 6.90 -0.66 -15.75
C ARG A 54 7.44 0.31 -14.70
N GLU A 55 6.89 1.52 -14.62
CA GLU A 55 7.27 2.51 -13.61
C GLU A 55 6.96 2.01 -12.20
N LEU A 56 5.80 1.38 -12.03
CA LEU A 56 5.36 0.84 -10.76
C LEU A 56 6.26 -0.30 -10.28
N LEU A 57 6.61 -1.26 -11.15
CA LEU A 57 7.57 -2.32 -10.83
C LEU A 57 8.96 -1.77 -10.49
N THR A 58 9.41 -0.76 -11.23
CA THR A 58 10.69 -0.10 -10.95
C THR A 58 10.69 0.51 -9.56
N ARG A 59 9.62 1.22 -9.20
CA ARG A 59 9.47 1.84 -7.88
C ARG A 59 9.40 0.79 -6.77
N ASP A 60 8.62 -0.27 -6.95
CA ASP A 60 8.49 -1.32 -5.94
C ASP A 60 9.83 -1.97 -5.65
N ARG A 61 10.59 -2.29 -6.70
CA ARG A 61 11.94 -2.84 -6.57
C ARG A 61 12.86 -1.90 -5.80
N GLN A 62 12.86 -0.61 -6.16
CA GLN A 62 13.66 0.40 -5.45
C GLN A 62 13.25 0.52 -3.98
N ASP A 63 11.96 0.52 -3.69
CA ASP A 63 11.42 0.61 -2.34
C ASP A 63 11.77 -0.65 -1.51
N SER A 64 11.75 -1.85 -2.10
CA SER A 64 12.04 -3.10 -1.39
C SER A 64 13.52 -3.44 -1.26
N GLU A 65 14.36 -3.03 -2.22
CA GLU A 65 15.79 -3.35 -2.26
C GLU A 65 16.68 -2.26 -1.66
N ARG A 66 16.13 -1.09 -1.30
CA ARG A 66 16.94 -0.01 -0.68
C ARG A 66 17.57 -0.50 0.63
N ALA A 67 18.83 -0.11 0.85
CA ALA A 67 19.57 -0.50 2.06
C ALA A 67 18.96 0.08 3.34
N GLU A 68 18.47 1.32 3.27
CA GLU A 68 17.90 2.04 4.40
C GLU A 68 16.37 1.93 4.40
N SER A 69 15.82 1.36 5.48
CA SER A 69 14.38 1.22 5.70
C SER A 69 13.59 0.56 4.55
N PRO A 70 13.99 -0.63 4.05
CA PRO A 70 13.32 -1.27 2.91
C PRO A 70 11.82 -1.49 3.16
N LEU A 71 11.00 -1.37 2.12
CA LEU A 71 9.58 -1.73 2.15
C LEU A 71 9.45 -3.24 2.36
N HIS A 72 8.96 -3.61 3.53
CA HIS A 72 8.54 -4.97 3.86
C HIS A 72 7.49 -4.93 4.99
N PRO A 73 6.62 -5.93 5.09
CA PRO A 73 5.66 -6.00 6.19
C PRO A 73 6.40 -6.14 7.53
N SER A 74 5.92 -5.40 8.54
CA SER A 74 6.34 -5.64 9.92
C SER A 74 5.93 -7.06 10.35
N PRO A 75 6.70 -7.76 11.20
CA PRO A 75 6.35 -9.12 11.65
C PRO A 75 4.95 -9.24 12.28
N ASN A 76 4.42 -8.18 12.86
CA ASN A 76 3.08 -8.12 13.47
C ASN A 76 2.06 -7.31 12.65
N ALA A 77 2.33 -7.03 11.37
CA ALA A 77 1.38 -6.36 10.50
C ALA A 77 0.29 -7.31 10.00
N VAL A 78 -0.95 -6.83 9.97
CA VAL A 78 -2.05 -7.49 9.26
C VAL A 78 -1.87 -7.25 7.77
N ILE A 79 -1.64 -8.32 7.01
CA ILE A 79 -1.50 -8.27 5.56
C ILE A 79 -2.90 -8.31 4.93
N ILE A 80 -3.22 -7.31 4.10
CA ILE A 80 -4.49 -7.24 3.38
C ILE A 80 -4.18 -7.18 1.89
N ASP A 81 -4.47 -8.29 1.20
CA ASP A 81 -4.48 -8.31 -0.27
C ASP A 81 -5.77 -7.66 -0.77
N THR A 82 -5.60 -6.55 -1.48
CA THR A 82 -6.67 -5.71 -2.01
C THR A 82 -6.98 -5.99 -3.47
N THR A 83 -6.35 -6.99 -4.11
CA THR A 83 -6.44 -7.25 -5.57
C THR A 83 -7.89 -7.29 -6.07
N ASN A 84 -8.76 -8.02 -5.37
CA ASN A 84 -10.17 -8.19 -5.75
C ASN A 84 -11.13 -7.57 -4.73
N LEU A 85 -10.66 -6.56 -3.98
CA LEU A 85 -11.47 -5.88 -2.98
C LEU A 85 -11.87 -4.48 -3.43
N LEU A 86 -13.11 -4.12 -3.15
CA LEU A 86 -13.60 -2.75 -3.17
C LEU A 86 -13.05 -1.98 -1.97
N THR A 87 -13.00 -0.65 -2.09
CA THR A 87 -12.52 0.24 -1.01
C THR A 87 -13.25 0.00 0.31
N ASP A 88 -14.57 -0.16 0.28
CA ASP A 88 -15.38 -0.40 1.49
C ASP A 88 -15.06 -1.74 2.17
N GLU A 89 -14.69 -2.76 1.39
CA GLU A 89 -14.26 -4.06 1.94
C GLU A 89 -12.89 -3.96 2.61
N VAL A 90 -11.97 -3.19 2.03
CA VAL A 90 -10.67 -2.89 2.63
C VAL A 90 -10.85 -2.13 3.95
N ILE A 91 -11.69 -1.08 3.94
CA ILE A 91 -12.01 -0.29 5.14
C ILE A 91 -12.61 -1.17 6.23
N SER A 92 -13.58 -2.02 5.88
CA SER A 92 -14.24 -2.92 6.82
C SER A 92 -13.23 -3.86 7.49
N ARG A 93 -12.28 -4.42 6.73
CA ARG A 93 -11.21 -5.28 7.29
C ARG A 93 -10.30 -4.53 8.25
N ILE A 94 -9.92 -3.30 7.93
CA ILE A 94 -9.09 -2.46 8.82
C ILE A 94 -9.85 -2.17 10.12
N ILE A 95 -11.12 -1.76 10.04
CA ILE A 95 -11.94 -1.45 11.21
C ILE A 95 -12.12 -2.69 12.09
N SER A 96 -12.44 -3.84 11.50
CA SER A 96 -12.60 -5.11 12.24
C SER A 96 -11.34 -5.52 12.99
N ALA A 97 -10.16 -5.28 12.44
CA ALA A 97 -8.89 -5.58 13.11
C ALA A 97 -8.57 -4.64 14.28
N VAL A 98 -9.13 -3.43 14.29
CA VAL A 98 -8.94 -2.44 15.37
C VAL A 98 -9.96 -2.63 16.51
N GLN A 99 -11.17 -3.09 16.18
CA GLN A 99 -12.27 -3.24 17.14
C GLN A 99 -12.35 -4.62 17.80
N GLY A 100 -11.61 -5.60 17.29
CA GLY A 100 -11.48 -6.94 17.88
C GLY A 100 -10.45 -6.97 19.00
#